data_AF-A0A1W1ZMG9-F1
#
_entry.id   AF-A0A1W1ZMG9-F1
#
_cell.length_a   1.000
_cell.length_b   1.000
_cell.length_c   1.000
_cell.angle_alpha   90.00
_cell.angle_beta   90.00
_cell.angle_gamma   90.00
#
_symmetry.space_group_name_H-M   'P 1'
#
loop_
_entity.id
_entity.type
_entity.pdbx_description
1 polymer ?
#
loop_
_entity_poly.entity_id
_entity_poly.type
_entity_poly.pdbx_seq_one_letter_code
_entity_poly.pdbx_strand_id
1 'polypeptide(L)'
;MDMNRRDFLRTAGKAALGAVAVSSLPMPVMAEGAETPVWPWKYVPLDKDELLKRCYEKFFEYGGCGGGCFGGIIDIMSEVTGYPYNEMVPGRVCALMGGGFGAGTLCGSLAGALMFIGLVCQPQDAAAVRDQLFAWYREHSFPQYQPEYESITTVAHSINCVDSVGTYMAATGYKMADPERKARCASVTAEVAVKAISLLNVLYGYEEAEPEEAAPAEEALAANEYIGTGVSEIGGEVKVKVTMDGDKIAKIEVLSHNETAGVSDPAFAAIPDAIIAANSTEIDTVTGATKTSEALIAAVNDALSQIQK
;
A
#
# COMPACT_ATOMS: atom_id res chain seq x y z
N MET A 1 28.81 -42.68 -5.55
CA MET A 1 28.01 -41.90 -6.51
C MET A 1 26.81 -41.41 -5.73
N ASP A 2 26.83 -40.14 -5.34
CA ASP A 2 25.75 -39.52 -4.57
C ASP A 2 24.51 -39.37 -5.44
N MET A 3 23.46 -40.10 -5.10
CA MET A 3 22.15 -39.91 -5.73
C MET A 3 21.49 -38.67 -5.12
N ASN A 4 21.30 -37.64 -5.94
CA ASN A 4 20.61 -36.42 -5.54
C ASN A 4 19.10 -36.71 -5.36
N ARG A 5 18.46 -36.04 -4.40
CA ARG A 5 17.01 -36.09 -4.09
C ARG A 5 16.08 -36.04 -5.31
N ARG A 6 16.51 -35.41 -6.42
CA ARG A 6 15.79 -35.39 -7.69
C ARG A 6 15.60 -36.77 -8.34
N ASP A 7 16.56 -37.67 -8.19
CA ASP A 7 16.50 -39.01 -8.81
C ASP A 7 15.63 -39.97 -8.00
N PHE A 8 15.58 -39.78 -6.67
CA PHE A 8 14.65 -40.51 -5.80
C PHE A 8 13.17 -40.22 -6.16
N LEU A 9 12.84 -38.94 -6.39
CA LEU A 9 11.47 -38.53 -6.75
C LEU A 9 11.03 -39.03 -8.13
N ARG A 10 11.95 -39.12 -9.09
CA ARG A 10 11.66 -39.67 -10.43
C ARG A 10 11.46 -41.18 -10.44
N THR A 11 12.14 -41.90 -9.55
CA THR A 11 12.08 -43.36 -9.49
C THR A 11 10.81 -43.83 -8.78
N ALA A 12 10.37 -43.11 -7.74
CA ALA A 12 9.09 -43.38 -7.07
C ALA A 12 7.87 -43.19 -8.00
N GLY A 13 7.92 -42.21 -8.92
CA GLY A 13 6.83 -41.93 -9.85
C GLY A 13 6.60 -43.00 -10.94
N LYS A 14 7.54 -43.92 -11.17
CA LYS A 14 7.43 -44.95 -12.22
C LYS A 14 6.98 -46.33 -11.71
N ALA A 15 6.83 -46.52 -10.41
CA ALA A 15 6.44 -47.81 -9.82
C ALA A 15 4.91 -48.00 -9.66
N ALA A 16 4.09 -47.02 -10.03
CA ALA A 16 2.63 -47.07 -9.90
C ALA A 16 1.89 -47.24 -11.24
N LEU A 17 2.44 -48.05 -12.15
CA LEU A 17 1.73 -48.54 -13.35
C LEU A 17 1.53 -50.04 -13.20
N GLY A 18 0.45 -50.43 -12.53
CA GLY A 18 0.09 -51.84 -12.31
C GLY A 18 -1.41 -52.03 -12.07
N ALA A 19 -2.05 -52.67 -13.06
CA ALA A 19 -3.38 -53.29 -13.06
C ALA A 19 -4.62 -52.36 -13.03
N VAL A 20 -5.25 -52.28 -14.20
CA VAL A 20 -6.63 -51.81 -14.41
C VAL A 20 -7.60 -52.78 -13.74
N ALA A 21 -8.27 -52.34 -12.68
CA ALA A 21 -9.53 -52.90 -12.22
C ALA A 21 -10.62 -51.84 -12.48
N VAL A 22 -11.40 -52.03 -13.55
CA VAL A 22 -12.61 -51.24 -13.80
C VAL A 22 -13.65 -51.70 -12.76
N SER A 23 -13.53 -51.15 -11.56
CA SER A 23 -14.63 -51.16 -10.60
C SER A 23 -15.63 -50.13 -11.09
N SER A 24 -16.88 -50.56 -11.27
CA SER A 24 -18.02 -49.69 -11.52
C SER A 24 -18.24 -48.78 -10.32
N LEU A 25 -17.44 -47.74 -10.21
CA LEU A 25 -17.71 -46.63 -9.31
C LEU A 25 -18.91 -45.88 -9.88
N PRO A 26 -19.92 -45.54 -9.06
CA PRO A 26 -20.97 -44.64 -9.50
C PRO A 26 -20.27 -43.36 -9.96
N MET A 27 -20.53 -42.95 -11.20
CA MET A 27 -20.07 -41.65 -11.68
C MET A 27 -20.51 -40.60 -10.65
N PRO A 28 -19.61 -39.71 -10.20
CA PRO A 28 -20.04 -38.62 -9.35
C PRO A 28 -21.13 -37.88 -10.11
N VAL A 29 -22.33 -37.84 -9.51
CA VAL A 29 -23.40 -36.97 -9.96
C VAL A 29 -22.81 -35.57 -9.92
N MET A 30 -22.54 -35.02 -11.10
CA MET A 30 -22.19 -33.61 -11.25
C MET A 30 -23.39 -32.85 -10.68
N ALA A 31 -23.19 -32.22 -9.53
CA ALA A 31 -24.20 -31.35 -8.95
C ALA A 31 -24.65 -30.37 -10.03
N GLU A 32 -25.97 -30.24 -10.20
CA GLU A 32 -26.58 -29.28 -11.12
C GLU A 32 -25.96 -27.91 -10.86
N GLY A 33 -25.36 -27.34 -11.92
CA GLY A 33 -24.44 -26.23 -11.82
C GLY A 33 -25.10 -24.99 -11.23
N ALA A 34 -24.52 -24.47 -10.15
CA ALA A 34 -24.76 -23.09 -9.77
C ALA A 34 -24.42 -22.21 -10.99
N GLU A 35 -25.35 -21.34 -11.40
CA GLU A 35 -25.09 -20.37 -12.46
C GLU A 35 -23.83 -19.56 -12.10
N THR A 36 -22.94 -19.32 -13.07
CA THR A 36 -21.72 -18.55 -12.81
C THR A 36 -22.10 -17.13 -12.41
N PRO A 37 -21.51 -16.54 -11.35
CA PRO A 37 -21.92 -15.23 -10.90
C PRO A 37 -21.55 -14.19 -11.95
N VAL A 38 -22.51 -13.33 -12.30
CA VAL A 38 -22.26 -12.23 -13.22
C VAL A 38 -21.31 -11.25 -12.55
N TRP A 39 -20.18 -10.99 -13.21
CA TRP A 39 -19.20 -10.00 -12.79
C TRP A 39 -19.52 -8.63 -13.43
N PRO A 40 -19.33 -7.50 -12.72
CA PRO A 40 -18.90 -7.37 -11.33
C PRO A 40 -19.94 -7.87 -10.32
N TRP A 41 -19.46 -8.39 -9.19
CA TRP A 41 -20.34 -8.93 -8.15
C TRP A 41 -21.09 -7.82 -7.44
N LYS A 42 -22.33 -8.11 -7.02
CA LYS A 42 -23.19 -7.15 -6.34
C LYS A 42 -22.58 -6.73 -5.00
N TYR A 43 -22.21 -5.46 -4.92
CA TYR A 43 -21.74 -4.83 -3.69
C TYR A 43 -22.88 -4.35 -2.79
N VAL A 44 -22.68 -4.45 -1.48
CA VAL A 44 -23.53 -3.87 -0.43
C VAL A 44 -22.63 -3.15 0.59
N PRO A 45 -23.08 -2.04 1.20
CA PRO A 45 -22.29 -1.35 2.20
C PRO A 45 -22.09 -2.25 3.43
N LEU A 46 -20.91 -2.15 4.06
CA LEU A 46 -20.56 -2.90 5.25
C LEU A 46 -20.47 -1.99 6.48
N ASP A 47 -20.77 -2.55 7.66
CA ASP A 47 -20.52 -1.89 8.94
C ASP A 47 -19.00 -1.74 9.14
N LYS A 48 -18.54 -0.49 9.25
CA LYS A 48 -17.11 -0.17 9.36
C LYS A 48 -16.52 -0.57 10.71
N ASP A 49 -17.28 -0.52 11.79
CA ASP A 49 -16.80 -0.89 13.13
C ASP A 49 -16.64 -2.40 13.26
N GLU A 50 -17.59 -3.16 12.70
CA GLU A 50 -17.46 -4.61 12.59
C GLU A 50 -16.28 -4.97 11.69
N LEU A 51 -16.18 -4.35 10.51
CA LEU A 51 -15.11 -4.61 9.57
C LEU A 51 -13.73 -4.35 10.17
N LEU A 52 -13.56 -3.23 10.89
CA LEU A 52 -12.32 -2.88 11.57
C LEU A 52 -11.88 -4.00 12.53
N LYS A 53 -12.78 -4.46 13.39
CA LYS A 53 -12.51 -5.53 14.35
C LYS A 53 -12.23 -6.85 13.65
N ARG A 54 -13.07 -7.23 12.67
CA ARG A 54 -12.96 -8.51 11.97
C ARG A 54 -11.65 -8.61 11.19
N CYS A 55 -11.29 -7.59 10.41
CA CYS A 55 -10.05 -7.61 9.64
C CYS A 55 -8.80 -7.66 10.54
N TYR A 56 -8.85 -7.01 11.70
CA TYR A 56 -7.79 -7.10 12.70
C TYR A 56 -7.63 -8.53 13.22
N GLU A 57 -8.72 -9.20 13.62
CA GLU A 57 -8.69 -10.58 14.12
C GLU A 57 -8.24 -11.57 13.04
N LYS A 58 -8.76 -11.40 11.81
CA LYS A 58 -8.45 -12.28 10.67
C LYS A 58 -7.00 -12.18 10.22
N PHE A 59 -6.31 -11.09 10.51
CA PHE A 59 -4.86 -11.01 10.32
C PHE A 59 -4.13 -12.15 11.04
N PHE A 60 -4.55 -12.47 12.26
CA PHE A 60 -3.94 -13.52 13.07
C PHE A 60 -4.48 -14.91 12.71
N GLU A 61 -5.79 -15.02 12.46
CA GLU A 61 -6.43 -16.30 12.14
C GLU A 61 -6.04 -16.83 10.76
N TYR A 62 -6.13 -15.98 9.73
CA TYR A 62 -5.87 -16.36 8.34
C TYR A 62 -4.41 -16.20 7.94
N GLY A 63 -3.66 -15.40 8.70
CA GLY A 63 -2.23 -15.24 8.56
C GLY A 63 -1.87 -14.06 7.66
N GLY A 64 -1.41 -12.97 8.28
CA GLY A 64 -0.82 -11.85 7.59
C GLY A 64 -1.82 -10.90 6.92
N CYS A 65 -1.27 -9.86 6.29
CA CYS A 65 -2.02 -8.66 5.94
C CYS A 65 -3.11 -8.88 4.88
N GLY A 66 -2.82 -9.70 3.86
CA GLY A 66 -3.77 -10.00 2.78
C GLY A 66 -4.88 -10.95 3.22
N GLY A 67 -4.54 -11.96 4.04
CA GLY A 67 -5.53 -12.85 4.64
C GLY A 67 -6.50 -12.11 5.56
N GLY A 68 -5.99 -11.19 6.38
CA GLY A 68 -6.83 -10.36 7.25
C GLY A 68 -7.72 -9.36 6.50
N CYS A 69 -7.17 -8.67 5.50
CA CYS A 69 -7.92 -7.66 4.75
C CYS A 69 -8.98 -8.30 3.86
N PHE A 70 -8.55 -9.11 2.89
CA PHE A 70 -9.47 -9.75 1.95
C PHE A 70 -10.40 -10.73 2.65
N GLY A 71 -9.86 -11.58 3.54
CA GLY A 71 -10.65 -12.56 4.26
C GLY A 71 -11.68 -11.93 5.19
N GLY A 72 -11.31 -10.88 5.93
CA GLY A 72 -12.28 -10.18 6.77
C GLY A 72 -13.43 -9.56 5.98
N ILE A 73 -13.14 -8.94 4.83
CA ILE A 73 -14.17 -8.39 3.94
C ILE A 73 -15.08 -9.50 3.39
N ILE A 74 -14.49 -10.58 2.86
CA ILE A 74 -15.25 -11.69 2.25
C ILE A 74 -16.09 -12.44 3.28
N ASP A 75 -15.60 -12.65 4.49
CA ASP A 75 -16.36 -13.31 5.55
C ASP A 75 -17.64 -12.53 5.85
N ILE A 76 -17.54 -11.20 6.03
CA ILE A 76 -18.72 -10.35 6.28
C ILE A 76 -19.64 -10.32 5.05
N MET A 77 -19.10 -10.18 3.84
CA MET A 77 -19.91 -10.22 2.61
C MET A 77 -20.63 -11.56 2.43
N SER A 78 -20.01 -12.66 2.84
CA SER A 78 -20.62 -14.00 2.83
C SER A 78 -21.78 -14.09 3.82
N GLU A 79 -21.63 -13.50 5.00
CA GLU A 79 -22.67 -13.45 6.04
C GLU A 79 -23.86 -12.57 5.61
N VAL A 80 -23.59 -11.42 4.97
CA VAL A 80 -24.62 -10.44 4.59
C VAL A 80 -25.30 -10.75 3.26
N THR A 81 -24.53 -11.16 2.26
CA THR A 81 -25.02 -11.33 0.87
C THR A 81 -25.19 -12.80 0.48
N GLY A 82 -24.43 -13.71 1.09
CA GLY A 82 -24.37 -15.11 0.69
C GLY A 82 -23.66 -15.28 -0.66
N TYR A 83 -24.36 -15.84 -1.64
CA TYR A 83 -23.80 -16.10 -2.97
C TYR A 83 -23.51 -14.78 -3.73
N PRO A 84 -22.35 -14.63 -4.40
CA PRO A 84 -21.29 -15.63 -4.63
C PRO A 84 -20.15 -15.65 -3.58
N TYR A 85 -20.19 -14.78 -2.58
CA TYR A 85 -19.11 -14.60 -1.61
C TYR A 85 -18.88 -15.85 -0.75
N ASN A 86 -19.94 -16.54 -0.36
CA ASN A 86 -19.87 -17.75 0.47
C ASN A 86 -19.28 -18.99 -0.25
N GLU A 87 -19.26 -18.99 -1.59
CA GLU A 87 -18.63 -20.03 -2.41
C GLU A 87 -17.19 -19.65 -2.81
N MET A 88 -16.73 -18.47 -2.39
CA MET A 88 -15.39 -18.01 -2.68
C MET A 88 -14.34 -18.80 -1.88
N VAL A 89 -13.16 -18.94 -2.47
CA VAL A 89 -12.04 -19.61 -1.81
C VAL A 89 -11.74 -18.91 -0.47
N PRO A 90 -11.52 -19.66 0.63
CA PRO A 90 -11.33 -19.08 1.96
C PRO A 90 -10.24 -18.01 1.99
N GLY A 91 -10.50 -16.90 2.69
CA GLY A 91 -9.61 -15.72 2.74
C GLY A 91 -8.15 -16.02 3.10
N ARG A 92 -7.89 -17.13 3.82
CA ARG A 92 -6.53 -17.63 4.12
C ARG A 92 -5.65 -17.84 2.89
N VAL A 93 -6.19 -18.01 1.68
CA VAL A 93 -5.35 -18.12 0.47
C VAL A 93 -4.63 -16.83 0.15
N CYS A 94 -5.13 -15.69 0.64
CA CYS A 94 -4.50 -14.38 0.51
C CYS A 94 -3.39 -14.15 1.56
N ALA A 95 -3.13 -15.11 2.45
CA ALA A 95 -2.06 -15.01 3.45
C ALA A 95 -0.68 -14.79 2.83
N LEU A 96 -0.45 -15.38 1.64
CA LEU A 96 0.80 -15.23 0.90
C LEU A 96 1.07 -13.80 0.44
N MET A 97 0.10 -12.89 0.44
CA MET A 97 0.33 -11.48 0.09
C MET A 97 1.11 -10.72 1.16
N GLY A 98 1.26 -11.29 2.36
CA GLY A 98 2.05 -10.69 3.43
C GLY A 98 3.47 -10.32 2.96
N GLY A 99 3.90 -9.11 3.31
CA GLY A 99 5.21 -8.62 2.90
C GLY A 99 5.38 -8.51 1.39
N GLY A 100 4.34 -8.19 0.62
CA GLY A 100 4.42 -8.12 -0.84
C GLY A 100 4.86 -9.46 -1.45
N PHE A 101 4.20 -10.55 -1.05
CA PHE A 101 4.60 -11.92 -1.40
C PHE A 101 6.00 -12.32 -0.89
N GLY A 102 6.40 -11.75 0.25
CA GLY A 102 7.74 -11.92 0.82
C GLY A 102 8.84 -11.11 0.12
N ALA A 103 8.53 -10.39 -0.95
CA ALA A 103 9.49 -9.55 -1.69
C ALA A 103 9.56 -8.11 -1.14
N GLY A 104 8.72 -7.78 -0.16
CA GLY A 104 8.71 -6.49 0.50
C GLY A 104 8.05 -5.35 -0.30
N THR A 105 7.39 -5.68 -1.41
CA THR A 105 6.70 -4.76 -2.33
C THR A 105 5.34 -4.35 -1.78
N LEU A 106 4.30 -4.18 -2.63
CA LEU A 106 2.96 -3.73 -2.24
C LEU A 106 2.49 -4.35 -0.92
N CYS A 107 2.04 -3.49 0.01
CA CYS A 107 1.54 -3.95 1.29
C CYS A 107 0.40 -4.97 1.11
N GLY A 108 0.48 -6.08 1.85
CA GLY A 108 -0.48 -7.18 1.67
C GLY A 108 -1.93 -6.77 1.98
N SER A 109 -2.14 -5.79 2.86
CA SER A 109 -3.47 -5.25 3.14
C SER A 109 -4.04 -4.51 1.92
N LEU A 110 -3.22 -3.71 1.23
CA LEU A 110 -3.58 -3.07 -0.03
C LEU A 110 -3.88 -4.13 -1.10
N ALA A 111 -3.04 -5.15 -1.25
CA ALA A 111 -3.28 -6.24 -2.19
C ALA A 111 -4.64 -6.94 -1.93
N GLY A 112 -4.95 -7.21 -0.67
CA GLY A 112 -6.24 -7.78 -0.28
C GLY A 112 -7.43 -6.86 -0.60
N ALA A 113 -7.33 -5.57 -0.30
CA ALA A 113 -8.36 -4.59 -0.64
C ALA A 113 -8.58 -4.47 -2.15
N LEU A 114 -7.50 -4.42 -2.93
CA LEU A 114 -7.57 -4.33 -4.40
C LEU A 114 -8.19 -5.56 -5.03
N MET A 115 -7.95 -6.75 -4.47
CA MET A 115 -8.64 -7.95 -4.93
C MET A 115 -10.14 -7.83 -4.73
N PHE A 116 -10.59 -7.35 -3.57
CA PHE A 116 -12.02 -7.14 -3.34
C PHE A 116 -12.60 -6.08 -4.28
N ILE A 117 -11.93 -4.94 -4.44
CA ILE A 117 -12.34 -3.87 -5.37
C ILE A 117 -12.48 -4.43 -6.79
N GLY A 118 -11.55 -5.28 -7.25
CA GLY A 118 -11.64 -5.93 -8.56
C GLY A 118 -12.79 -6.93 -8.74
N LEU A 119 -13.34 -7.48 -7.65
CA LEU A 119 -14.53 -8.33 -7.72
C LEU A 119 -15.78 -7.52 -7.96
N VAL A 120 -15.85 -6.32 -7.38
CA VAL A 120 -17.07 -5.51 -7.35
C VAL A 120 -17.07 -4.36 -8.34
N CYS A 121 -15.93 -3.92 -8.87
CA CYS A 121 -15.87 -2.75 -9.75
C CYS A 121 -15.47 -3.09 -11.20
N GLN A 122 -15.96 -2.27 -12.15
CA GLN A 122 -15.40 -2.23 -13.50
C GLN A 122 -13.95 -1.71 -13.47
N PRO A 123 -13.12 -1.97 -14.49
CA PRO A 123 -11.68 -1.70 -14.41
C PRO A 123 -11.33 -0.22 -14.25
N GLN A 124 -12.14 0.68 -14.82
CA GLN A 124 -11.94 2.12 -14.71
C GLN A 124 -12.23 2.61 -13.29
N ASP A 125 -13.36 2.21 -12.72
CA ASP A 125 -13.73 2.56 -11.34
C ASP A 125 -12.78 1.92 -10.33
N ALA A 126 -12.36 0.67 -10.56
CA ALA A 126 -11.37 -0.02 -9.74
C ALA A 126 -10.02 0.72 -9.72
N ALA A 127 -9.60 1.27 -10.88
CA ALA A 127 -8.38 2.07 -10.96
C ALA A 127 -8.51 3.40 -10.20
N ALA A 128 -9.64 4.09 -10.31
CA ALA A 128 -9.89 5.33 -9.58
C ALA A 128 -9.90 5.11 -8.06
N VAL A 129 -10.58 4.05 -7.58
CA VAL A 129 -10.59 3.68 -6.16
C VAL A 129 -9.20 3.27 -5.68
N ARG A 130 -8.44 2.50 -6.47
CA ARG A 130 -7.05 2.14 -6.16
C ARG A 130 -6.20 3.39 -5.96
N ASP A 131 -6.29 4.37 -6.86
CA ASP A 131 -5.44 5.56 -6.83
C ASP A 131 -5.73 6.41 -5.60
N GLN A 132 -7.01 6.56 -5.22
CA GLN A 132 -7.41 7.22 -3.98
C GLN A 132 -6.93 6.46 -2.73
N LEU A 133 -7.07 5.13 -2.73
CA LEU A 133 -6.61 4.30 -1.61
C LEU A 133 -5.08 4.40 -1.43
N PHE A 134 -4.33 4.42 -2.54
CA PHE A 134 -2.88 4.57 -2.52
C PHE A 134 -2.45 5.95 -2.07
N ALA A 135 -3.12 7.01 -2.55
CA ALA A 135 -2.86 8.38 -2.09
C ALA A 135 -3.07 8.49 -0.56
N TRP A 136 -4.20 8.00 -0.07
CA TRP A 136 -4.48 7.96 1.37
C TRP A 136 -3.43 7.13 2.13
N TYR A 137 -3.06 5.94 1.65
CA TYR A 137 -2.10 5.07 2.36
C TYR A 137 -0.72 5.72 2.54
N ARG A 138 -0.27 6.51 1.57
CA ARG A 138 1.05 7.17 1.64
C ARG A 138 1.10 8.22 2.74
N GLU A 139 0.00 8.94 2.96
CA GLU A 139 -0.06 10.08 3.88
C GLU A 139 -0.69 9.77 5.23
N HIS A 140 -1.48 8.70 5.32
CA HIS A 140 -2.16 8.33 6.56
C HIS A 140 -1.16 7.83 7.61
N SER A 141 -1.30 8.33 8.83
CA SER A 141 -0.46 7.95 9.96
C SER A 141 -0.97 6.65 10.59
N PHE A 142 -0.18 5.59 10.52
CA PHE A 142 -0.54 4.28 11.04
C PHE A 142 0.26 3.90 12.29
N PRO A 143 -0.32 3.16 13.25
CA PRO A 143 -1.73 2.70 13.31
C PRO A 143 -2.62 3.66 14.12
N GLN A 144 -3.86 3.91 13.69
CA GLN A 144 -4.87 4.61 14.49
C GLN A 144 -5.67 3.64 15.38
N TYR A 145 -5.97 2.45 14.87
CA TYR A 145 -6.70 1.43 15.61
C TYR A 145 -5.72 0.62 16.47
N GLN A 146 -5.74 0.80 17.78
CA GLN A 146 -4.75 0.20 18.69
C GLN A 146 -5.42 -0.57 19.84
N PRO A 147 -6.12 -1.70 19.56
CA PRO A 147 -6.95 -2.38 20.55
C PRO A 147 -6.14 -3.11 21.64
N GLU A 148 -4.90 -3.53 21.34
CA GLU A 148 -4.08 -4.35 22.23
C GLU A 148 -2.87 -3.61 22.81
N TYR A 149 -2.20 -2.79 21.98
CA TYR A 149 -0.94 -2.15 22.32
C TYR A 149 -0.96 -0.69 21.90
N GLU A 150 -0.68 0.20 22.84
CA GLU A 150 -0.47 1.61 22.55
C GLU A 150 0.95 1.81 21.97
N SER A 151 1.04 2.50 20.84
CA SER A 151 2.29 2.79 20.15
C SER A 151 2.22 4.10 19.35
N ILE A 152 3.38 4.57 18.95
CA ILE A 152 3.52 5.75 18.09
C ILE A 152 2.93 5.47 16.70
N THR A 153 2.52 6.53 16.03
CA THR A 153 2.10 6.48 14.63
C THR A 153 3.22 6.95 13.70
N THR A 154 3.27 6.38 12.51
CA THR A 154 4.25 6.74 11.47
C THR A 154 3.57 6.85 10.11
N VAL A 155 4.04 7.78 9.28
CA VAL A 155 3.64 7.92 7.87
C VAL A 155 4.71 7.27 7.00
N ALA A 156 4.29 6.52 5.98
CA ALA A 156 5.21 5.71 5.17
C ALA A 156 5.69 6.42 3.90
N HIS A 157 4.91 7.36 3.36
CA HIS A 157 5.11 7.99 2.03
C HIS A 157 5.37 6.98 0.89
N SER A 158 4.98 5.73 1.08
CA SER A 158 5.18 4.60 0.16
C SER A 158 4.08 3.57 0.37
N ILE A 159 3.77 2.83 -0.69
CA ILE A 159 2.80 1.72 -0.66
C ILE A 159 3.47 0.36 -0.38
N ASN A 160 4.81 0.32 -0.33
CA ASN A 160 5.54 -0.91 -0.10
C ASN A 160 5.56 -1.30 1.38
N CYS A 161 5.51 -2.59 1.61
CA CYS A 161 5.53 -3.17 2.93
C CYS A 161 6.86 -2.90 3.65
N VAL A 162 8.01 -2.99 2.96
CA VAL A 162 9.31 -2.75 3.60
C VAL A 162 9.45 -1.33 4.10
N ASP A 163 8.94 -0.36 3.35
CA ASP A 163 9.04 1.06 3.70
C ASP A 163 8.10 1.33 4.89
N SER A 164 6.84 0.93 4.78
CA SER A 164 5.83 1.14 5.84
C SER A 164 6.21 0.46 7.16
N VAL A 165 6.59 -0.82 7.12
CA VAL A 165 6.97 -1.55 8.34
C VAL A 165 8.36 -1.15 8.82
N GLY A 166 9.27 -0.82 7.90
CA GLY A 166 10.64 -0.42 8.18
C GLY A 166 10.72 0.88 8.94
N THR A 167 10.00 1.92 8.48
CA THR A 167 9.91 3.22 9.16
C THR A 167 9.39 3.07 10.58
N TYR A 168 8.33 2.28 10.78
CA TYR A 168 7.78 2.00 12.11
C TYR A 168 8.77 1.24 13.01
N MET A 169 9.40 0.18 12.50
CA MET A 169 10.40 -0.60 13.25
C MET A 169 11.62 0.24 13.62
N ALA A 170 12.07 1.15 12.73
CA ALA A 170 13.17 2.06 13.01
C ALA A 170 12.82 3.06 14.14
N ALA A 171 11.59 3.58 14.14
CA ALA A 171 11.13 4.54 15.15
C ALA A 171 10.89 3.91 16.53
N THR A 172 10.52 2.62 16.58
CA THR A 172 10.17 1.91 17.83
C THR A 172 11.30 1.01 18.37
N GLY A 173 12.21 0.58 17.51
CA GLY A 173 13.20 -0.46 17.81
C GLY A 173 12.63 -1.88 17.80
N TYR A 174 11.36 -2.07 17.44
CA TYR A 174 10.76 -3.41 17.34
C TYR A 174 11.31 -4.20 16.15
N LYS A 175 11.31 -5.52 16.30
CA LYS A 175 11.70 -6.48 15.27
C LYS A 175 10.49 -7.02 14.55
N MET A 176 10.73 -7.56 13.37
CA MET A 176 9.68 -8.21 12.57
C MET A 176 8.96 -9.32 13.37
N ALA A 177 9.61 -10.08 14.25
CA ALA A 177 8.92 -11.15 14.98
C ALA A 177 7.99 -10.65 16.10
N ASP A 178 8.16 -9.41 16.56
CA ASP A 178 7.60 -8.91 17.81
C ASP A 178 6.07 -8.75 17.73
N PRO A 179 5.34 -9.05 18.82
CA PRO A 179 3.88 -8.99 18.85
C PRO A 179 3.36 -7.56 18.62
N GLU A 180 4.01 -6.53 19.16
CA GLU A 180 3.64 -5.11 18.98
C GLU A 180 3.73 -4.70 17.50
N ARG A 181 4.78 -5.18 16.81
CA ARG A 181 4.94 -4.98 15.36
C ARG A 181 3.82 -5.68 14.58
N LYS A 182 3.48 -6.92 14.94
CA LYS A 182 2.39 -7.66 14.30
C LYS A 182 1.03 -7.00 14.53
N ALA A 183 0.77 -6.52 15.75
CA ALA A 183 -0.42 -5.76 16.10
C ALA A 183 -0.54 -4.52 15.23
N ARG A 184 0.55 -3.74 15.06
CA ARG A 184 0.55 -2.60 14.12
C ARG A 184 0.19 -3.02 12.69
N CYS A 185 0.73 -4.13 12.18
CA CYS A 185 0.35 -4.63 10.85
C CYS A 185 -1.12 -5.09 10.77
N ALA A 186 -1.66 -5.68 11.84
CA ALA A 186 -3.08 -6.03 11.93
C ALA A 186 -3.97 -4.79 11.93
N SER A 187 -3.59 -3.74 12.63
CA SER A 187 -4.26 -2.43 12.62
C SER A 187 -4.27 -1.80 11.23
N VAL A 188 -3.11 -1.76 10.56
CA VAL A 188 -3.01 -1.27 9.17
C VAL A 188 -3.89 -2.10 8.23
N THR A 189 -3.98 -3.41 8.45
CA THR A 189 -4.89 -4.28 7.70
C THR A 189 -6.35 -3.89 7.88
N ALA A 190 -6.77 -3.64 9.11
CA ALA A 190 -8.14 -3.23 9.43
C ALA A 190 -8.47 -1.85 8.86
N GLU A 191 -7.61 -0.87 9.09
CA GLU A 191 -7.80 0.51 8.61
C GLU A 191 -7.84 0.59 7.07
N VAL A 192 -6.98 -0.18 6.38
CA VAL A 192 -7.01 -0.27 4.92
C VAL A 192 -8.32 -0.87 4.41
N ALA A 193 -8.83 -1.91 5.08
CA ALA A 193 -10.13 -2.49 4.72
C ALA A 193 -11.26 -1.46 4.88
N VAL A 194 -11.28 -0.74 6.00
CA VAL A 194 -12.27 0.32 6.26
C VAL A 194 -12.18 1.44 5.24
N LYS A 195 -10.97 1.92 4.90
CA LYS A 195 -10.82 2.97 3.87
C LYS A 195 -11.28 2.47 2.51
N ALA A 196 -10.91 1.25 2.12
CA ALA A 196 -11.35 0.66 0.85
C ALA A 196 -12.88 0.57 0.76
N ILE A 197 -13.55 0.11 1.83
CA ILE A 197 -15.01 0.07 1.90
C ILE A 197 -15.62 1.48 1.89
N SER A 198 -15.00 2.46 2.56
CA SER A 198 -15.48 3.84 2.52
C SER A 198 -15.43 4.41 1.11
N LEU A 199 -14.33 4.18 0.37
CA LEU A 199 -14.20 4.61 -1.03
C LEU A 199 -15.21 3.91 -1.95
N LEU A 200 -15.49 2.63 -1.70
CA LEU A 200 -16.53 1.90 -2.42
C LEU A 200 -17.94 2.42 -2.07
N ASN A 201 -18.21 2.74 -0.81
CA ASN A 201 -19.48 3.34 -0.40
C ASN A 201 -19.71 4.68 -1.12
N VAL A 202 -18.67 5.51 -1.27
CA VAL A 202 -18.74 6.74 -2.06
C VAL A 202 -19.01 6.46 -3.53
N LEU A 203 -18.26 5.54 -4.15
CA LEU A 203 -18.43 5.16 -5.56
C LEU A 203 -19.86 4.67 -5.86
N TYR A 204 -20.43 3.86 -4.95
CA TYR A 204 -21.77 3.29 -5.09
C TYR A 204 -22.90 4.19 -4.56
N GLY A 205 -22.58 5.37 -4.04
CA GLY A 205 -23.56 6.34 -3.54
C GLY A 205 -24.21 5.97 -2.21
N TYR A 206 -23.58 5.10 -1.41
CA TYR A 206 -24.01 4.79 -0.03
C TYR A 206 -23.48 5.82 0.99
N GLU A 207 -22.41 6.53 0.64
CA GLU A 207 -21.83 7.60 1.46
C GLU A 207 -21.51 8.82 0.58
N GLU A 208 -21.57 10.00 1.19
CA GLU A 208 -21.02 11.21 0.57
C GLU A 208 -19.49 11.16 0.67
N ALA A 209 -18.81 11.68 -0.35
CA ALA A 209 -17.37 11.86 -0.25
C ALA A 209 -17.07 12.76 0.96
N GLU A 210 -16.28 12.26 1.91
CA GLU A 210 -15.73 13.11 2.96
C GLU A 210 -15.03 14.28 2.28
N PRO A 211 -15.24 15.53 2.75
CA PRO A 211 -14.47 16.66 2.25
C PRO A 211 -13.01 16.26 2.38
N GLU A 212 -12.28 16.32 1.27
CA GLU A 212 -10.84 16.07 1.25
C GLU A 212 -10.23 16.92 2.37
N GLU A 213 -9.83 16.26 3.47
CA GLU A 213 -9.13 16.94 4.55
C GLU A 213 -7.85 17.43 3.88
N ALA A 214 -7.81 18.74 3.65
CA ALA A 214 -6.75 19.38 2.90
C ALA A 214 -5.43 18.81 3.42
N ALA A 215 -4.57 18.39 2.48
CA ALA A 215 -3.15 18.15 2.74
C ALA A 215 -2.69 19.15 3.82
N PRO A 216 -2.00 18.67 4.88
CA PRO A 216 -1.85 19.38 6.15
C PRO A 216 -1.68 20.84 5.85
N ALA A 217 -2.69 21.64 6.27
CA ALA A 217 -2.91 23.01 5.82
C ALA A 217 -1.57 23.63 5.47
N GLU A 218 -1.34 23.84 4.17
CA GLU A 218 -0.17 24.54 3.64
C GLU A 218 0.05 25.70 4.61
N GLU A 219 1.08 25.60 5.47
CA GLU A 219 1.36 26.64 6.46
C GLU A 219 1.33 27.93 5.66
N ALA A 220 0.42 28.85 6.03
CA ALA A 220 0.23 30.06 5.25
C ALA A 220 1.60 30.69 5.04
N LEU A 221 2.09 30.60 3.79
CA LEU A 221 3.47 30.89 3.48
C LEU A 221 3.79 32.27 4.03
N ALA A 222 4.87 32.38 4.80
CA ALA A 222 5.36 33.71 5.13
C ALA A 222 5.68 34.46 3.83
N ALA A 223 5.70 35.79 3.84
CA ALA A 223 5.92 36.59 2.64
C ALA A 223 7.26 36.30 1.91
N ASN A 224 8.17 35.61 2.58
CA ASN A 224 9.47 35.18 2.09
C ASN A 224 9.55 33.66 1.82
N GLU A 225 8.45 32.92 1.88
CA GLU A 225 8.39 31.50 1.60
C GLU A 225 7.66 31.23 0.28
N TYR A 226 8.23 30.33 -0.53
CA TYR A 226 7.75 30.02 -1.87
C TYR A 226 7.72 28.50 -2.07
N ILE A 227 6.64 27.99 -2.64
CA ILE A 227 6.50 26.56 -2.96
C ILE A 227 6.86 26.36 -4.42
N GLY A 228 7.74 25.40 -4.68
CA GLY A 228 8.09 25.03 -6.04
C GLY A 228 7.95 23.54 -6.27
N THR A 229 7.70 23.18 -7.52
CA THR A 229 7.49 21.81 -7.96
C THR A 229 8.42 21.45 -9.11
N GLY A 230 8.91 20.21 -9.09
CA GLY A 230 9.74 19.63 -10.14
C GLY A 230 9.31 18.20 -10.39
N VAL A 231 9.52 17.70 -11.61
CA VAL A 231 9.09 16.35 -11.99
C VAL A 231 10.31 15.49 -12.27
N SER A 232 10.43 14.39 -11.54
CA SER A 232 11.37 13.31 -11.80
C SER A 232 10.77 12.30 -12.77
N GLU A 233 11.59 11.81 -13.69
CA GLU A 233 11.25 10.70 -14.58
C GLU A 233 11.03 9.36 -13.82
N ILE A 234 11.50 9.26 -12.58
CA ILE A 234 11.43 8.04 -11.76
C ILE A 234 10.33 8.18 -10.71
N GLY A 235 10.43 9.21 -9.87
CA GLY A 235 9.58 9.41 -8.69
C GLY A 235 8.43 10.39 -8.87
N GLY A 236 8.17 10.89 -10.08
CA GLY A 236 7.10 11.87 -10.32
C GLY A 236 7.38 13.22 -9.64
N GLU A 237 6.33 13.86 -9.13
CA GLU A 237 6.43 15.21 -8.54
C GLU A 237 7.28 15.22 -7.26
N VAL A 238 8.17 16.22 -7.19
CA VAL A 238 8.94 16.64 -6.02
C VAL A 238 8.49 18.07 -5.69
N LYS A 239 8.10 18.30 -4.43
CA LYS A 239 7.65 19.60 -3.94
C LYS A 239 8.59 20.10 -2.86
N VAL A 240 8.97 21.37 -2.95
CA VAL A 240 9.84 22.04 -1.95
C VAL A 240 9.25 23.35 -1.47
N LYS A 241 9.58 23.72 -0.24
CA LYS A 241 9.42 25.07 0.32
C LYS A 241 10.78 25.74 0.39
N VAL A 242 10.91 26.91 -0.22
CA VAL A 242 12.11 27.74 -0.18
C VAL A 242 11.83 28.97 0.66
N THR A 243 12.62 29.19 1.72
CA THR A 243 12.58 30.40 2.54
C THR A 243 13.71 31.34 2.15
N MET A 244 13.37 32.58 1.84
CA MET A 244 14.31 33.65 1.52
C MET A 244 14.62 34.51 2.74
N ASP A 245 15.86 34.96 2.88
CA ASP A 245 16.28 36.04 3.80
C ASP A 245 16.84 37.19 2.95
N GLY A 246 15.96 38.13 2.61
CA GLY A 246 16.23 39.14 1.59
C GLY A 246 16.52 38.47 0.23
N ASP A 247 17.72 38.72 -0.30
CA ASP A 247 18.17 38.18 -1.59
C ASP A 247 18.87 36.80 -1.48
N LYS A 248 18.84 36.17 -0.29
CA LYS A 248 19.52 34.91 -0.02
C LYS A 248 18.55 33.76 0.23
N ILE A 249 18.90 32.57 -0.24
CA ILE A 249 18.22 31.34 0.08
C ILE A 249 18.63 30.92 1.49
N ALA A 250 17.70 31.00 2.45
CA ALA A 250 17.97 30.70 3.85
C ALA A 250 17.69 29.24 4.20
N LYS A 251 16.65 28.66 3.59
CA LYS A 251 16.21 27.29 3.88
C LYS A 251 15.52 26.68 2.66
N ILE A 252 15.72 25.38 2.48
CA ILE A 252 15.00 24.56 1.51
C ILE A 252 14.48 23.34 2.25
N GLU A 253 13.18 23.11 2.20
CA GLU A 253 12.50 21.98 2.83
C GLU A 253 11.82 21.15 1.75
N VAL A 254 12.09 19.85 1.72
CA VAL A 254 11.38 18.94 0.82
C VAL A 254 10.05 18.57 1.47
N LEU A 255 8.95 18.98 0.85
CA LEU A 255 7.59 18.77 1.37
C LEU A 255 7.04 17.40 0.98
N SER A 256 7.29 16.95 -0.25
CA SER A 256 6.83 15.65 -0.74
C SER A 256 7.64 15.15 -1.94
N HIS A 257 7.83 13.84 -2.05
CA HIS A 257 8.37 13.16 -3.24
C HIS A 257 7.94 11.69 -3.27
N ASN A 258 7.94 11.04 -4.45
CA ASN A 258 7.73 9.57 -4.56
C ASN A 258 8.95 8.85 -5.14
N GLU A 259 10.14 9.37 -4.88
CA GLU A 259 11.41 8.80 -5.33
C GLU A 259 11.80 7.48 -4.64
N THR A 260 12.78 6.78 -5.23
CA THR A 260 13.22 5.48 -4.75
C THR A 260 14.07 5.60 -3.47
N ALA A 261 13.51 5.17 -2.34
CA ALA A 261 14.18 5.16 -1.04
C ALA A 261 15.56 4.49 -1.09
N GLY A 262 16.55 5.12 -0.44
CA GLY A 262 17.95 4.66 -0.43
C GLY A 262 18.75 5.03 -1.69
N VAL A 263 18.09 5.32 -2.82
CA VAL A 263 18.74 5.79 -4.06
C VAL A 263 18.70 7.31 -4.12
N SER A 264 17.57 7.92 -3.77
CA SER A 264 17.36 9.37 -3.81
C SER A 264 17.88 10.13 -2.59
N ASP A 265 18.07 9.43 -1.47
CA ASP A 265 18.45 10.03 -0.17
C ASP A 265 19.71 10.91 -0.27
N PRO A 266 20.78 10.52 -1.00
CA PRO A 266 21.95 11.37 -1.18
C PRO A 266 21.63 12.71 -1.87
N ALA A 267 20.68 12.74 -2.81
CA ALA A 267 20.28 13.97 -3.47
C ALA A 267 19.49 14.88 -2.53
N PHE A 268 18.52 14.34 -1.78
CA PHE A 268 17.74 15.13 -0.83
C PHE A 268 18.56 15.64 0.36
N ALA A 269 19.68 15.01 0.68
CA ALA A 269 20.63 15.51 1.68
C ALA A 269 21.59 16.56 1.11
N ALA A 270 22.23 16.31 -0.02
CA ALA A 270 23.36 17.14 -0.48
C ALA A 270 22.94 18.37 -1.29
N ILE A 271 21.88 18.27 -2.09
CA ILE A 271 21.47 19.32 -3.02
C ILE A 271 20.96 20.58 -2.29
N PRO A 272 20.06 20.48 -1.29
CA PRO A 272 19.60 21.67 -0.55
C PRO A 272 20.76 22.44 0.10
N ASP A 273 21.67 21.72 0.76
CA ASP A 273 22.85 22.31 1.41
C ASP A 273 23.78 22.98 0.40
N ALA A 274 24.00 22.36 -0.77
CA ALA A 274 24.83 22.92 -1.83
C ALA A 274 24.21 24.20 -2.42
N ILE A 275 22.88 24.22 -2.65
CA ILE A 275 22.18 25.40 -3.16
C ILE A 275 22.25 26.55 -2.16
N ILE A 276 22.02 26.29 -0.87
CA ILE A 276 22.09 27.30 0.20
C ILE A 276 23.52 27.85 0.31
N ALA A 277 24.53 26.97 0.30
CA ALA A 277 25.93 27.36 0.39
C ALA A 277 26.42 28.18 -0.82
N ALA A 278 25.97 27.81 -2.03
CA ALA A 278 26.31 28.53 -3.26
C ALA A 278 25.43 29.77 -3.50
N ASN A 279 24.27 29.85 -2.83
CA ASN A 279 23.18 30.77 -3.13
C ASN A 279 22.81 30.76 -4.64
N SER A 280 22.81 29.56 -5.24
CA SER A 280 22.61 29.34 -6.68
C SER A 280 22.09 27.93 -6.92
N THR A 281 21.26 27.76 -7.96
CA THR A 281 20.78 26.45 -8.43
C THR A 281 21.72 25.80 -9.45
N GLU A 282 22.79 26.48 -9.85
CA GLU A 282 23.85 25.96 -10.72
C GLU A 282 24.83 25.08 -9.94
N ILE A 283 24.34 23.93 -9.47
CA ILE A 283 25.12 22.94 -8.74
C ILE A 283 25.16 21.59 -9.48
N ASP A 284 26.15 20.77 -9.17
CA ASP A 284 26.28 19.44 -9.75
C ASP A 284 25.23 18.47 -9.17
N THR A 285 24.72 17.59 -10.03
CA THR A 285 23.85 16.49 -9.60
C THR A 285 24.64 15.45 -8.79
N VAL A 286 23.96 14.74 -7.90
CA VAL A 286 24.58 13.66 -7.11
C VAL A 286 24.66 12.37 -7.93
N THR A 287 25.86 11.80 -8.03
CA THR A 287 26.11 10.53 -8.74
C THR A 287 25.21 9.42 -8.20
N GLY A 288 24.48 8.74 -9.09
CA GLY A 288 23.53 7.68 -8.73
C GLY A 288 22.12 8.19 -8.38
N ALA A 289 21.93 9.49 -8.24
CA ALA A 289 20.65 10.15 -7.95
C ALA A 289 20.39 11.33 -8.91
N THR A 290 20.84 11.21 -10.17
CA THR A 290 20.81 12.31 -11.15
C THR A 290 19.40 12.81 -11.42
N LYS A 291 18.44 11.92 -11.68
CA LYS A 291 17.04 12.28 -11.98
C LYS A 291 16.34 12.97 -10.81
N THR A 292 16.58 12.48 -9.60
CA THR A 292 16.13 13.15 -8.37
C THR A 292 16.79 14.52 -8.21
N SER A 293 18.09 14.62 -8.47
CA SER A 293 18.81 15.89 -8.38
C SER A 293 18.24 16.93 -9.36
N GLU A 294 18.00 16.52 -10.61
CA GLU A 294 17.38 17.36 -11.65
C GLU A 294 15.98 17.85 -11.23
N ALA A 295 15.14 16.94 -10.74
CA ALA A 295 13.79 17.28 -10.28
C ALA A 295 13.80 18.23 -9.07
N LEU A 296 14.70 18.00 -8.11
CA LEU A 296 14.84 18.85 -6.93
C LEU A 296 15.35 20.25 -7.29
N ILE A 297 16.35 20.35 -8.19
CA ILE A 297 16.84 21.64 -8.71
C ILE A 297 15.73 22.36 -9.47
N ALA A 298 14.93 21.64 -10.27
CA ALA A 298 13.79 22.22 -10.97
C ALA A 298 12.74 22.77 -9.99
N ALA A 299 12.43 22.02 -8.92
CA ALA A 299 11.49 22.46 -7.89
C ALA A 299 11.98 23.74 -7.19
N VAL A 300 13.27 23.85 -6.88
CA VAL A 300 13.83 25.07 -6.29
C VAL A 300 13.76 26.24 -7.28
N ASN A 301 14.10 26.03 -8.56
CA ASN A 301 13.99 27.08 -9.58
C ASN A 301 12.54 27.57 -9.76
N ASP A 302 11.57 26.65 -9.72
CA ASP A 302 10.16 26.97 -9.79
C ASP A 302 9.72 27.86 -8.61
N ALA A 303 10.16 27.54 -7.38
CA ALA A 303 9.93 28.39 -6.20
C ALA A 303 10.56 29.78 -6.36
N LEU A 304 11.82 29.85 -6.80
CA LEU A 304 12.55 31.12 -6.98
C LEU A 304 11.95 31.99 -8.09
N SER A 305 11.28 31.39 -9.08
CA SER A 305 10.61 32.13 -10.16
C SER A 305 9.43 32.99 -9.68
N GLN A 306 8.90 32.68 -8.49
CA GLN A 306 7.74 33.35 -7.90
C GLN A 306 8.13 34.59 -7.09
N ILE A 307 9.42 34.83 -6.89
CA ILE A 307 9.91 36.04 -6.22
C ILE A 307 9.61 37.24 -7.11
N GLN A 308 8.65 38.08 -6.71
CA GLN A 308 8.38 39.34 -7.39
C GLN A 308 9.56 40.29 -7.22
N LYS A 309 10.11 40.76 -8.35
CA LYS A 309 11.13 41.82 -8.39
C LYS A 309 10.52 43.20 -8.13
#